data_AF-A0AAE8N293-F1
#
_entry.id   AF-A0AAE8N293-F1
#
_cell.length_a   1.000
_cell.length_b   1.000
_cell.length_c   1.000
_cell.angle_alpha   90.00
_cell.angle_beta   90.00
_cell.angle_gamma   90.00
#
_symmetry.space_group_name_H-M   'P 1'
#
loop_
_entity.id
_entity.type
_entity.pdbx_description
1 polymer ?
#
loop_
_entity_poly.entity_id
_entity_poly.type
_entity_poly.pdbx_seq_one_letter_code
_entity_poly.pdbx_strand_id
1 'polypeptide(L)'
;MEDPKRRQHFFSHGGPGLEEEKEDCHWCQIRSFPNYDTYPITVINEVNDDVLPADFRFIHEVVLGAGVTPAEASFRSGCECRKDESCRYNGCQCLGDVVLDESDESDEGRKRKLQASAYQATGARVGMLRGRWLEDECDAVIYECHEGCACSAACPNRVVERGRRVPLQIFRTKDRGWGVKSTADIVRGQFVDRYIGEIITAAEADRRRKVSDVAQKKDVYLFDLDKFHDPRSLDPRLSARPYVVDGEFMSGPTRFINHSCDPNMRIYARVGDHADKHLHDLALFAIKDVPRGTELTFDYTNGVEDEDGDKGDRRGMTRCYCGSKKCRGWLF
;
A
#
# COMPACT_ATOMS: atom_id res chain seq x y z
N MET A 1 -16.34 -27.31 -14.91
CA MET A 1 -16.51 -28.50 -14.06
C MET A 1 -15.96 -28.12 -12.70
N GLU A 2 -16.84 -27.86 -11.73
CA GLU A 2 -16.42 -27.52 -10.37
C GLU A 2 -15.66 -28.69 -9.73
N ASP A 3 -14.54 -28.39 -9.09
CA ASP A 3 -13.75 -29.39 -8.36
C ASP A 3 -14.55 -29.89 -7.15
N PRO A 4 -14.90 -31.19 -7.09
CA PRO A 4 -15.67 -31.77 -5.98
C PRO A 4 -15.02 -31.57 -4.60
N LYS A 5 -13.71 -31.30 -4.53
CA LYS A 5 -12.98 -31.01 -3.28
C LYS A 5 -13.36 -29.66 -2.67
N ARG A 6 -13.46 -28.59 -3.49
CA ARG A 6 -13.85 -27.24 -3.04
C ARG A 6 -15.25 -27.19 -2.42
N ARG A 7 -16.12 -28.14 -2.79
CA ARG A 7 -17.51 -28.21 -2.33
C ARG A 7 -17.65 -28.72 -0.89
N GLN A 8 -16.74 -29.56 -0.40
CA GLN A 8 -16.76 -30.05 0.99
C GLN A 8 -16.31 -28.97 1.99
N HIS A 9 -15.27 -28.20 1.63
CA HIS A 9 -14.77 -27.09 2.44
C HIS A 9 -15.83 -26.01 2.71
N PHE A 10 -16.67 -25.68 1.72
CA PHE A 10 -17.74 -24.67 1.83
C PHE A 10 -18.73 -24.93 2.98
N PHE A 11 -19.03 -26.20 3.27
CA PHE A 11 -19.94 -26.57 4.37
C PHE A 11 -19.24 -26.83 5.71
N SER A 12 -17.90 -26.77 5.75
CA SER A 12 -17.08 -27.19 6.90
C SER A 12 -15.95 -26.20 7.22
N HIS A 13 -16.20 -24.89 7.10
CA HIS A 13 -15.23 -23.87 7.49
C HIS A 13 -14.85 -24.03 8.97
N GLY A 14 -13.59 -24.42 9.24
CA GLY A 14 -13.04 -24.57 10.59
C GLY A 14 -12.92 -26.01 11.13
N GLY A 15 -13.27 -27.04 10.34
CA GLY A 15 -13.05 -28.44 10.73
C GLY A 15 -11.56 -28.85 10.69
N PRO A 16 -11.13 -29.82 11.53
CA PRO A 16 -9.82 -30.48 11.38
C PRO A 16 -9.81 -31.42 10.15
N GLY A 17 -8.70 -31.45 9.40
CA GLY A 17 -8.46 -32.46 8.34
C GLY A 17 -8.51 -32.02 6.87
N LEU A 18 -8.65 -30.72 6.57
CA LEU A 18 -8.71 -30.18 5.19
C LEU A 18 -7.71 -29.01 5.00
N GLU A 19 -6.44 -29.24 5.32
CA GLU A 19 -5.38 -28.20 5.30
C GLU A 19 -5.09 -27.68 3.88
N GLU A 20 -5.01 -28.57 2.90
CA GLU A 20 -4.80 -28.22 1.49
C GLU A 20 -5.99 -27.41 0.91
N GLU A 21 -7.23 -27.72 1.32
CA GLU A 21 -8.43 -26.98 0.86
C GLU A 21 -8.60 -25.62 1.56
N LYS A 22 -8.04 -25.44 2.77
CA LYS A 22 -7.99 -24.14 3.45
C LYS A 22 -7.08 -23.17 2.72
N GLU A 23 -5.99 -23.67 2.13
CA GLU A 23 -5.04 -22.83 1.39
C GLU A 23 -5.63 -22.25 0.10
N ASP A 24 -6.59 -22.94 -0.51
CA ASP A 24 -7.26 -22.53 -1.75
C ASP A 24 -8.59 -21.79 -1.50
N CYS A 25 -9.00 -21.65 -0.24
CA CYS A 25 -10.24 -20.98 0.11
C CYS A 25 -9.99 -19.51 0.51
N HIS A 26 -10.49 -18.57 -0.30
CA HIS A 26 -10.43 -17.13 0.00
C HIS A 26 -10.97 -16.77 1.39
N TRP A 27 -12.03 -17.44 1.84
CA TRP A 27 -12.60 -17.18 3.17
C TRP A 27 -11.63 -17.55 4.30
N CYS A 28 -10.94 -18.69 4.19
CA CYS A 28 -9.92 -19.09 5.15
C CYS A 28 -8.70 -18.15 5.10
N GLN A 29 -8.25 -17.79 3.90
CA GLN A 29 -7.14 -16.84 3.73
C GLN A 29 -7.46 -15.45 4.31
N ILE A 30 -8.69 -14.96 4.14
CA ILE A 30 -9.13 -13.69 4.73
C ILE A 30 -9.15 -13.77 6.27
N ARG A 31 -9.64 -14.89 6.81
CA ARG A 31 -9.72 -15.10 8.27
C ARG A 31 -8.36 -15.31 8.94
N SER A 32 -7.30 -15.62 8.18
CA SER A 32 -5.95 -15.74 8.72
C SER A 32 -5.24 -14.40 8.91
N PHE A 33 -5.86 -13.26 8.56
CA PHE A 33 -5.27 -11.94 8.82
C PHE A 33 -5.16 -11.70 10.34
N PRO A 34 -4.01 -11.22 10.85
CA PRO A 34 -3.78 -11.09 12.30
C PRO A 34 -4.85 -10.31 13.07
N ASN A 35 -5.46 -9.30 12.44
CA ASN A 35 -6.46 -8.43 13.05
C ASN A 35 -7.89 -8.67 12.54
N TYR A 36 -8.18 -9.84 11.97
CA TYR A 36 -9.49 -10.13 11.34
C TYR A 36 -10.68 -9.90 12.28
N ASP A 37 -10.58 -10.35 13.54
CA ASP A 37 -11.70 -10.25 14.49
C ASP A 37 -12.06 -8.80 14.86
N THR A 38 -11.11 -7.87 14.76
CA THR A 38 -11.34 -6.44 15.05
C THR A 38 -11.61 -5.63 13.78
N TYR A 39 -10.89 -5.95 12.69
CA TYR A 39 -10.94 -5.21 11.43
C TYR A 39 -11.10 -6.20 10.25
N PRO A 40 -12.30 -6.81 10.12
CA PRO A 40 -12.53 -7.87 9.16
C PRO A 40 -12.42 -7.36 7.72
N ILE A 41 -12.06 -8.27 6.83
CA ILE A 41 -12.27 -8.14 5.39
C ILE A 41 -13.49 -8.96 5.04
N THR A 42 -14.45 -8.38 4.33
CA THR A 42 -15.63 -9.09 3.83
C THR A 42 -15.71 -8.97 2.33
N VAL A 43 -16.36 -9.95 1.68
CA VAL A 43 -16.61 -9.93 0.23
C VAL A 43 -18.11 -10.00 0.03
N ILE A 44 -18.67 -9.05 -0.74
CA ILE A 44 -20.09 -9.03 -1.09
C ILE A 44 -20.29 -8.86 -2.59
N ASN A 45 -21.29 -9.52 -3.14
CA ASN A 45 -21.75 -9.27 -4.50
C ASN A 45 -23.27 -9.23 -4.52
N GLU A 46 -23.81 -8.04 -4.79
CA GLU A 46 -25.26 -7.79 -4.92
C GLU A 46 -25.64 -7.42 -6.36
N VAL A 47 -24.68 -7.47 -7.29
CA VAL A 47 -24.85 -6.99 -8.67
C VAL A 47 -25.05 -8.15 -9.64
N ASN A 48 -24.31 -9.24 -9.47
CA ASN A 48 -24.35 -10.42 -10.33
C ASN A 48 -23.79 -11.66 -9.62
N ASP A 49 -23.62 -12.76 -10.36
CA ASP A 49 -23.10 -14.04 -9.83
C ASP A 49 -21.57 -14.18 -9.95
N ASP A 50 -20.85 -13.09 -10.25
CA ASP A 50 -19.39 -13.13 -10.37
C ASP A 50 -18.74 -13.43 -9.01
N VAL A 51 -17.68 -14.25 -9.05
CA VAL A 51 -16.85 -14.57 -7.88
C VAL A 51 -15.44 -13.99 -8.04
N LEU A 52 -14.68 -13.96 -6.94
CA LEU A 52 -13.26 -13.61 -7.02
C LEU A 52 -12.50 -14.66 -7.87
N PRO A 53 -11.44 -14.26 -8.60
CA PRO A 53 -10.66 -15.19 -9.41
C PRO A 53 -10.15 -16.39 -8.58
N ALA A 54 -10.40 -17.60 -9.06
CA ALA A 54 -10.14 -18.84 -8.32
C ALA A 54 -8.65 -19.14 -8.06
N ASP A 55 -7.78 -18.49 -8.83
CA ASP A 55 -6.32 -18.53 -8.82
C ASP A 55 -5.70 -17.39 -7.99
N PHE A 56 -6.52 -16.44 -7.52
CA PHE A 56 -6.06 -15.36 -6.63
C PHE A 56 -5.88 -15.88 -5.20
N ARG A 57 -4.85 -15.39 -4.49
CA ARG A 57 -4.59 -15.70 -3.07
C ARG A 57 -4.49 -14.43 -2.24
N PHE A 58 -5.19 -14.39 -1.11
CA PHE A 58 -4.98 -13.33 -0.12
C PHE A 58 -3.70 -13.60 0.69
N ILE A 59 -2.86 -12.57 0.79
CA ILE A 59 -1.67 -12.54 1.66
C ILE A 59 -1.74 -11.33 2.58
N HIS A 60 -1.05 -11.38 3.71
CA HIS A 60 -0.99 -10.28 4.69
C HIS A 60 0.39 -9.62 4.79
N GLU A 61 1.42 -10.25 4.20
CA GLU A 61 2.78 -9.72 4.06
C GLU A 61 3.23 -9.84 2.60
N VAL A 62 4.23 -9.06 2.22
CA VAL A 62 4.85 -9.14 0.90
C VAL A 62 5.60 -10.46 0.71
N VAL A 63 5.63 -10.98 -0.51
CA VAL A 63 6.39 -12.18 -0.88
C VAL A 63 7.56 -11.76 -1.75
N LEU A 64 8.79 -12.16 -1.41
CA LEU A 64 9.96 -11.85 -2.23
C LEU A 64 10.13 -12.91 -3.32
N GLY A 65 10.08 -12.47 -4.57
CA GLY A 65 10.29 -13.32 -5.74
C GLY A 65 11.76 -13.66 -5.96
N ALA A 66 12.01 -14.55 -6.92
CA ALA A 66 13.37 -14.98 -7.26
C ALA A 66 14.24 -13.78 -7.73
N GLY A 67 15.44 -13.67 -7.16
CA GLY A 67 16.39 -12.59 -7.46
C GLY A 67 16.14 -11.29 -6.69
N VAL A 68 15.13 -11.24 -5.82
CA VAL A 68 14.90 -10.13 -4.90
C VAL A 68 15.48 -10.48 -3.54
N THR A 69 16.37 -9.64 -3.04
CA THR A 69 17.01 -9.84 -1.73
C THR A 69 16.86 -8.60 -0.85
N PRO A 70 16.49 -8.77 0.44
CA PRO A 70 16.59 -7.69 1.41
C PRO A 70 18.05 -7.36 1.68
N ALA A 71 18.27 -6.21 2.33
CA ALA A 71 19.57 -5.86 2.87
C ALA A 71 20.05 -6.93 3.85
N GLU A 72 21.38 -7.14 3.90
CA GLU A 72 21.94 -7.97 4.95
C GLU A 72 21.66 -7.34 6.32
N ALA A 73 21.38 -8.19 7.31
CA ALA A 73 21.10 -7.73 8.68
C ALA A 73 22.26 -6.92 9.31
N SER A 74 23.47 -7.01 8.75
CA SER A 74 24.65 -6.23 9.13
C SER A 74 24.51 -4.73 8.83
N PHE A 75 23.70 -4.36 7.83
CA PHE A 75 23.42 -2.96 7.47
C PHE A 75 22.23 -2.38 8.22
N ARG A 76 21.49 -3.20 8.97
CA ARG A 76 20.31 -2.78 9.71
C ARG A 76 20.68 -1.75 10.76
N SER A 77 20.07 -0.57 10.67
CA SER A 77 20.23 0.49 11.67
C SER A 77 18.86 0.95 12.18
N GLY A 78 18.65 0.84 13.49
CA GLY A 78 17.47 1.40 14.16
C GLY A 78 17.83 2.49 15.16
N CYS A 79 16.83 3.14 15.75
CA CYS A 79 17.09 4.19 16.73
C CYS A 79 17.38 3.68 18.14
N GLU A 80 18.17 4.43 18.89
CA GLU A 80 18.46 4.18 20.32
C GLU A 80 17.50 4.90 21.29
N CYS A 81 16.34 5.33 20.80
CA CYS A 81 15.37 6.09 21.59
C CYS A 81 14.78 5.24 22.74
N ARG A 82 15.11 5.58 23.99
CA ARG A 82 14.59 4.90 25.20
C ARG A 82 13.11 5.15 25.48
N LYS A 83 12.58 6.28 25.00
CA LYS A 83 11.16 6.64 25.14
C LYS A 83 10.54 6.69 23.76
N ASP A 84 9.43 6.00 23.57
CA ASP A 84 8.67 5.96 22.32
C ASP A 84 8.34 7.37 21.80
N GLU A 85 7.97 8.29 22.69
CA GLU A 85 7.71 9.69 22.35
C GLU A 85 8.92 10.43 21.76
N SER A 86 10.14 9.94 21.96
CA SER A 86 11.34 10.56 21.37
C SER A 86 11.44 10.29 19.87
N CYS A 87 10.81 9.23 19.38
CA CYS A 87 10.83 8.82 17.98
C CYS A 87 10.03 9.75 17.05
N ARG A 88 9.36 10.79 17.61
CA ARG A 88 8.65 11.81 16.82
C ARG A 88 9.51 13.01 16.43
N TYR A 89 10.69 13.15 17.04
CA TYR A 89 11.52 14.35 16.91
C TYR A 89 12.76 14.08 16.06
N ASN A 90 13.33 15.14 15.48
CA ASN A 90 14.54 15.10 14.65
C ASN A 90 15.78 14.44 15.32
N GLY A 91 15.79 14.27 16.64
CA GLY A 91 16.84 13.52 17.35
C GLY A 91 16.75 12.00 17.19
N CYS A 92 15.70 11.47 16.56
CA CYS A 92 15.57 10.04 16.24
C CYS A 92 16.35 9.70 14.97
N GLN A 93 17.24 8.71 15.02
CA GLN A 93 18.04 8.27 13.86
C GLN A 93 17.18 7.84 12.67
N CYS A 94 15.98 7.26 12.90
CA CYS A 94 15.07 6.87 11.82
C CYS A 94 14.49 8.07 11.05
N LEU A 95 14.65 9.30 11.57
CA LEU A 95 14.14 10.52 10.93
C LEU A 95 15.28 11.36 10.33
N GLY A 96 16.49 10.81 10.24
CA GLY A 96 17.68 11.53 9.78
C GLY A 96 17.60 12.01 8.32
N ASP A 97 16.86 11.28 7.48
CA ASP A 97 16.67 11.60 6.06
C ASP A 97 15.43 12.48 5.81
N VAL A 98 14.70 12.89 6.86
CA VAL A 98 13.58 13.81 6.72
C VAL A 98 14.14 15.22 6.55
N VAL A 99 13.91 15.82 5.39
CA VAL A 99 14.19 17.24 5.17
C VAL A 99 13.18 18.05 5.99
N LEU A 100 13.64 18.96 6.84
CA LEU A 100 12.77 19.84 7.65
C LEU A 100 12.89 21.26 7.11
N ASP A 101 11.77 21.93 6.87
CA ASP A 101 11.77 23.29 6.34
C ASP A 101 11.96 24.31 7.47
N GLU A 102 12.54 25.47 7.16
CA GLU A 102 12.78 26.56 8.13
C GLU A 102 11.48 27.05 8.81
N SER A 103 10.31 26.84 8.18
CA SER A 103 8.99 27.18 8.72
C SER A 103 8.54 26.30 9.89
N ASP A 104 9.21 25.18 10.14
CA ASP A 104 8.98 24.34 11.32
C ASP A 104 9.65 24.95 12.58
N GLU A 105 10.53 25.95 12.45
CA GLU A 105 11.17 26.64 13.58
C GLU A 105 10.17 27.60 14.29
N SER A 106 9.81 27.30 15.54
CA SER A 106 8.98 28.20 16.34
C SER A 106 9.76 29.43 16.82
N ASP A 107 9.18 30.62 16.62
CA ASP A 107 9.71 31.98 16.83
C ASP A 107 10.01 32.40 18.30
N GLU A 108 10.43 31.48 19.17
CA GLU A 108 10.83 31.84 20.54
C GLU A 108 11.99 31.00 21.07
N GLY A 109 13.22 31.47 20.84
CA GLY A 109 14.36 31.51 21.79
C GLY A 109 14.78 30.28 22.62
N ARG A 110 14.15 29.11 22.44
CA ARG A 110 14.44 27.85 23.11
C ARG A 110 14.57 26.81 22.02
N LYS A 111 15.71 26.11 21.97
CA LYS A 111 15.96 24.92 21.13
C LYS A 111 14.91 23.83 21.44
N ARG A 112 13.68 23.98 20.94
CA ARG A 112 12.60 23.00 21.10
C ARG A 112 12.87 21.86 20.12
N LYS A 113 12.64 20.63 20.57
CA LYS A 113 12.73 19.44 19.72
C LYS A 113 11.72 19.57 18.60
N LEU A 114 12.21 19.59 17.36
CA LEU A 114 11.37 19.73 16.18
C LEU A 114 10.68 18.41 15.87
N GLN A 115 9.35 18.42 15.74
CA GLN A 115 8.61 17.21 15.37
C GLN A 115 8.86 16.91 13.90
N ALA A 116 9.53 15.77 13.65
CA ALA A 116 9.96 15.34 12.32
C ALA A 116 9.19 14.13 11.79
N SER A 117 8.51 13.35 12.65
CA SER A 117 7.72 12.20 12.18
C SER A 117 6.53 12.64 11.34
N ALA A 118 6.12 11.76 10.41
CA ALA A 118 4.98 11.97 9.51
C ALA A 118 3.63 12.05 10.23
N TYR A 119 3.54 11.50 11.45
CA TYR A 119 2.28 11.36 12.18
C TYR A 119 2.05 12.47 13.20
N GLN A 120 0.78 12.80 13.39
CA GLN A 120 0.32 13.58 14.54
C GLN A 120 0.46 12.73 15.81
N ALA A 121 1.02 13.34 16.85
CA ALA A 121 1.39 12.64 18.07
C ALA A 121 0.51 13.00 19.28
N THR A 122 -0.35 14.02 19.16
CA THR A 122 -1.26 14.45 20.24
C THR A 122 -2.61 14.90 19.67
N GLY A 123 -3.66 14.84 20.49
CA GLY A 123 -4.99 15.35 20.14
C GLY A 123 -5.91 14.31 19.48
N ALA A 124 -7.03 14.75 18.92
CA ALA A 124 -8.04 13.85 18.35
C ALA A 124 -7.58 13.11 17.07
N ARG A 125 -6.44 13.51 16.49
CA ARG A 125 -5.88 13.00 15.24
C ARG A 125 -4.58 12.20 15.44
N VAL A 126 -4.32 11.66 16.63
CA VAL A 126 -3.13 10.82 16.86
C VAL A 126 -3.05 9.69 15.83
N GLY A 127 -1.86 9.49 15.26
CA GLY A 127 -1.60 8.47 14.24
C GLY A 127 -2.01 8.86 12.83
N MET A 128 -2.67 10.01 12.65
CA MET A 128 -2.99 10.54 11.32
C MET A 128 -1.78 11.26 10.73
N LEU A 129 -1.66 11.20 9.41
CA LEU A 129 -0.64 11.90 8.64
C LEU A 129 -0.76 13.42 8.84
N ARG A 130 0.38 14.10 9.00
CA ARG A 130 0.45 15.57 9.15
C ARG A 130 0.14 16.27 7.83
N GLY A 131 -0.33 17.52 7.93
CA GLY A 131 -0.71 18.36 6.78
C GLY A 131 0.36 18.41 5.70
N ARG A 132 1.62 18.61 6.09
CA ARG A 132 2.78 18.62 5.19
C ARG A 132 2.83 17.44 4.21
N TRP A 133 2.67 16.20 4.71
CA TRP A 133 2.67 15.01 3.85
C TRP A 133 1.39 14.91 3.00
N LEU A 134 0.28 15.48 3.45
CA LEU A 134 -0.99 15.45 2.70
C LEU A 134 -1.03 16.50 1.57
N GLU A 135 -0.28 17.59 1.73
CA GLU A 135 -0.18 18.72 0.81
C GLU A 135 0.91 18.53 -0.24
N ASP A 136 2.00 17.84 0.13
CA ASP A 136 3.13 17.55 -0.76
C ASP A 136 2.80 16.29 -1.60
N GLU A 137 2.14 16.51 -2.74
CA GLU A 137 1.32 15.49 -3.41
C GLU A 137 2.09 14.28 -3.96
N CYS A 138 3.41 14.38 -4.17
CA CYS A 138 4.19 13.32 -4.84
C CYS A 138 5.57 13.01 -4.20
N ASP A 139 6.11 13.89 -3.34
CA ASP A 139 7.49 13.76 -2.84
C ASP A 139 7.66 13.33 -1.38
N ALA A 140 6.57 13.27 -0.62
CA ALA A 140 6.63 12.95 0.79
C ALA A 140 6.93 11.46 1.05
N VAL A 141 8.10 11.18 1.63
CA VAL A 141 8.48 9.86 2.15
C VAL A 141 8.14 9.74 3.63
N ILE A 142 7.65 8.56 4.04
CA ILE A 142 7.39 8.23 5.43
C ILE A 142 8.52 7.37 5.97
N TYR A 143 9.30 7.87 6.93
CA TYR A 143 10.28 7.06 7.65
C TYR A 143 9.73 6.63 9.01
N GLU A 144 9.63 5.32 9.22
CA GLU A 144 9.13 4.70 10.44
C GLU A 144 10.26 4.02 11.24
N CYS A 145 10.00 3.77 12.51
CA CYS A 145 10.79 2.81 13.26
C CYS A 145 10.48 1.38 12.80
N HIS A 146 11.37 0.46 13.14
CA HIS A 146 11.30 -0.96 12.76
C HIS A 146 11.91 -1.85 13.85
N GLU A 147 11.91 -3.17 13.67
CA GLU A 147 12.38 -4.15 14.65
C GLU A 147 13.82 -3.93 15.19
N GLY A 148 14.70 -3.27 14.43
CA GLY A 148 16.05 -2.91 14.88
C GLY A 148 16.11 -1.69 15.81
N CYS A 149 14.98 -1.03 16.10
CA CYS A 149 14.92 0.12 16.99
C CYS A 149 14.69 -0.29 18.46
N ALA A 150 15.23 0.49 19.40
CA ALA A 150 15.03 0.31 20.84
C ALA A 150 13.64 0.69 21.35
N CYS A 151 12.80 1.31 20.51
CA CYS A 151 11.43 1.71 20.86
C CYS A 151 10.45 0.54 20.77
N SER A 152 9.36 0.62 21.52
CA SER A 152 8.35 -0.45 21.60
C SER A 152 7.41 -0.48 20.38
N ALA A 153 6.58 -1.53 20.28
CA ALA A 153 5.50 -1.62 19.29
C ALA A 153 4.45 -0.49 19.41
N ALA A 154 4.37 0.17 20.57
CA ALA A 154 3.51 1.33 20.81
C ALA A 154 4.13 2.64 20.32
N CYS A 155 5.34 2.61 19.72
CA CYS A 155 6.00 3.77 19.18
C CYS A 155 5.08 4.57 18.24
N PRO A 156 4.93 5.90 18.43
CA PRO A 156 4.08 6.72 17.57
C PRO A 156 4.53 6.71 16.09
N ASN A 157 5.78 6.34 15.82
CA ASN A 157 6.37 6.25 14.48
C ASN A 157 6.39 4.82 13.90
N ARG A 158 5.38 4.01 14.21
CA ARG A 158 5.19 2.61 13.71
C ARG A 158 3.74 2.35 13.27
N VAL A 159 3.10 3.32 12.62
CA VAL A 159 1.70 3.25 12.19
C VAL A 159 1.49 2.19 11.11
N VAL A 160 2.29 2.21 10.04
CA VAL A 160 2.17 1.26 8.91
C VAL A 160 2.60 -0.14 9.33
N GLU A 161 3.68 -0.26 10.11
CA GLU A 161 4.16 -1.55 10.66
C GLU A 161 3.09 -2.30 11.46
N ARG A 162 2.21 -1.59 12.16
CA ARG A 162 1.11 -2.20 12.94
C ARG A 162 -0.02 -2.80 12.09
N GLY A 163 0.04 -2.61 10.77
CA GLY A 163 -0.94 -3.12 9.84
C GLY A 163 -2.31 -2.43 9.92
N ARG A 164 -3.24 -2.93 9.10
CA ARG A 164 -4.57 -2.35 8.94
C ARG A 164 -5.36 -2.28 10.26
N ARG A 165 -6.00 -1.11 10.47
CA ARG A 165 -6.94 -0.84 11.57
C ARG A 165 -8.28 -0.30 11.08
N VAL A 166 -8.65 -0.65 9.86
CA VAL A 166 -9.90 -0.25 9.20
C VAL A 166 -10.60 -1.51 8.70
N PRO A 167 -11.91 -1.72 8.99
CA PRO A 167 -12.65 -2.84 8.42
C PRO A 167 -12.93 -2.57 6.94
N LEU A 168 -12.62 -3.54 6.08
CA LEU A 168 -12.75 -3.40 4.63
C LEU A 168 -13.79 -4.37 4.08
N GLN A 169 -14.44 -3.95 3.01
CA GLN A 169 -15.41 -4.74 2.28
C GLN A 169 -15.12 -4.63 0.79
N ILE A 170 -14.72 -5.76 0.20
CA ILE A 170 -14.61 -5.95 -1.23
C ILE A 170 -16.03 -6.12 -1.76
N PHE A 171 -16.42 -5.32 -2.74
CA PHE A 171 -17.76 -5.33 -3.29
C PHE A 171 -17.76 -5.28 -4.81
N ARG A 172 -18.78 -5.87 -5.45
CA ARG A 172 -18.95 -5.75 -6.90
C ARG A 172 -19.53 -4.37 -7.25
N THR A 173 -18.80 -3.60 -8.04
CA THR A 173 -19.29 -2.34 -8.64
C THR A 173 -20.17 -2.65 -9.86
N LYS A 174 -20.89 -1.63 -10.36
CA LYS A 174 -21.77 -1.78 -11.53
C LYS A 174 -20.99 -1.82 -12.86
N ASP A 175 -19.83 -1.19 -12.91
CA ASP A 175 -19.16 -0.82 -14.16
C ASP A 175 -17.63 -0.97 -14.15
N ARG A 176 -16.99 -1.07 -12.98
CA ARG A 176 -15.52 -1.11 -12.82
C ARG A 176 -15.00 -2.45 -12.28
N GLY A 177 -15.86 -3.46 -12.19
CA GLY A 177 -15.52 -4.76 -11.65
C GLY A 177 -15.57 -4.79 -10.12
N TRP A 178 -14.57 -5.37 -9.46
CA TRP A 178 -14.48 -5.38 -8.00
C TRP A 178 -13.96 -4.03 -7.49
N GLY A 179 -14.46 -3.59 -6.34
CA GLY A 179 -14.09 -2.36 -5.66
C GLY A 179 -13.90 -2.63 -4.16
N VAL A 180 -13.39 -1.64 -3.43
CA VAL A 180 -13.26 -1.71 -1.96
C VAL A 180 -13.98 -0.52 -1.33
N LYS A 181 -14.69 -0.76 -0.23
CA LYS A 181 -15.23 0.28 0.64
C LYS A 181 -14.94 -0.07 2.10
N SER A 182 -15.05 0.90 2.99
CA SER A 182 -14.96 0.66 4.43
C SER A 182 -16.34 0.60 5.06
N THR A 183 -16.53 -0.26 6.07
CA THR A 183 -17.76 -0.32 6.88
C THR A 183 -17.75 0.66 8.05
N ALA A 184 -16.62 1.37 8.24
CA ALA A 184 -16.45 2.46 9.20
C ALA A 184 -16.04 3.76 8.48
N ASP A 185 -16.25 4.89 9.14
CA ASP A 185 -15.78 6.19 8.66
C ASP A 185 -14.25 6.26 8.75
N ILE A 186 -13.60 6.83 7.73
CA ILE A 186 -12.14 7.03 7.69
C ILE A 186 -11.88 8.53 7.69
N VAL A 187 -10.99 9.00 8.56
CA VAL A 187 -10.64 10.43 8.65
C VAL A 187 -9.45 10.76 7.75
N ARG A 188 -9.36 12.01 7.28
CA ARG A 188 -8.21 12.51 6.52
C ARG A 188 -6.92 12.29 7.30
N GLY A 189 -5.92 11.71 6.63
CA GLY A 189 -4.63 11.32 7.17
C GLY A 189 -4.60 9.92 7.77
N GLN A 190 -5.70 9.17 7.78
CA GLN A 190 -5.72 7.82 8.33
C GLN A 190 -5.06 6.80 7.40
N PHE A 191 -4.20 5.97 7.97
CA PHE A 191 -3.67 4.78 7.31
C PHE A 191 -4.79 3.76 7.09
N VAL A 192 -4.94 3.27 5.86
CA VAL A 192 -5.94 2.26 5.53
C VAL A 192 -5.31 0.87 5.47
N ASP A 193 -4.41 0.62 4.53
CA ASP A 193 -3.71 -0.65 4.38
C ASP A 193 -2.49 -0.49 3.46
N ARG A 194 -1.66 -1.51 3.30
CA ARG A 194 -0.55 -1.53 2.33
C ARG A 194 -1.01 -2.12 0.99
N TYR A 195 -0.43 -1.66 -0.10
CA TYR A 195 -0.43 -2.41 -1.35
C TYR A 195 0.69 -3.45 -1.28
N ILE A 196 0.30 -4.73 -1.32
CA ILE A 196 1.21 -5.87 -1.15
C ILE A 196 1.05 -6.83 -2.32
N GLY A 197 2.07 -7.63 -2.57
CA GLY A 197 2.09 -8.60 -3.66
C GLY A 197 3.38 -9.38 -3.64
N GLU A 198 3.70 -10.00 -4.78
CA GLU A 198 5.02 -10.57 -5.02
C GLU A 198 5.97 -9.46 -5.50
N ILE A 199 7.04 -9.19 -4.77
CA ILE A 199 8.09 -8.28 -5.22
C ILE A 199 8.98 -9.03 -6.20
N ILE A 200 9.04 -8.57 -7.44
CA ILE A 200 9.78 -9.19 -8.54
C ILE A 200 10.81 -8.22 -9.14
N THR A 201 11.80 -8.78 -9.83
CA THR A 201 12.78 -7.98 -10.56
C THR A 201 12.13 -7.31 -11.78
N ALA A 202 12.68 -6.18 -12.22
CA ALA A 202 12.22 -5.51 -13.45
C ALA A 202 12.26 -6.43 -14.68
N ALA A 203 13.25 -7.31 -14.77
CA ALA A 203 13.36 -8.29 -15.85
C ALA A 203 12.22 -9.33 -15.83
N GLU A 204 11.82 -9.76 -14.63
CA GLU A 204 10.68 -10.67 -14.45
C GLU A 204 9.34 -9.96 -14.76
N ALA A 205 9.20 -8.70 -14.35
CA ALA A 205 8.03 -7.88 -14.71
C ALA A 205 7.90 -7.75 -16.24
N ASP A 206 9.00 -7.43 -16.95
CA ASP A 206 9.02 -7.35 -18.41
C ASP A 206 8.69 -8.69 -19.07
N ARG A 207 9.15 -9.81 -18.50
CA ARG A 207 8.79 -11.16 -18.97
C ARG A 207 7.29 -11.42 -18.79
N ARG A 208 6.74 -11.10 -17.62
CA ARG A 208 5.30 -11.27 -17.33
C ARG A 208 4.43 -10.42 -18.25
N ARG A 209 4.82 -9.16 -18.54
CA ARG A 209 4.16 -8.28 -19.52
C ARG A 209 4.12 -8.90 -20.92
N LYS A 210 5.24 -9.48 -21.39
CA LYS A 210 5.34 -10.10 -22.73
C LYS A 210 4.54 -11.39 -22.89
N VAL A 211 4.45 -12.19 -21.83
CA VAL A 211 3.78 -13.51 -21.87
C VAL A 211 2.26 -13.37 -21.75
N SER A 212 1.73 -12.27 -21.24
CA SER A 212 0.28 -12.10 -21.27
C SER A 212 -0.22 -11.82 -22.68
N ASP A 213 -0.99 -12.75 -23.23
CA ASP A 213 -1.84 -12.51 -24.41
C ASP A 213 -2.82 -11.34 -24.17
N VAL A 214 -2.99 -10.94 -22.91
CA VAL A 214 -3.70 -9.75 -22.44
C VAL A 214 -2.70 -8.59 -22.23
N ALA A 215 -1.97 -8.23 -23.28
CA ALA A 215 -1.03 -7.09 -23.31
C ALA A 215 -1.68 -5.71 -22.99
N GLN A 216 -2.96 -5.66 -22.58
CA GLN A 216 -3.69 -4.44 -22.20
C GLN A 216 -4.17 -4.41 -20.75
N LYS A 217 -3.90 -5.43 -19.91
CA LYS A 217 -4.40 -5.43 -18.50
C LYS A 217 -3.36 -5.73 -17.41
N LYS A 218 -2.12 -6.09 -17.75
CA LYS A 218 -1.10 -6.41 -16.73
C LYS A 218 -0.60 -5.19 -15.96
N ASP A 219 -0.51 -4.04 -16.61
CA ASP A 219 -0.02 -2.82 -15.95
C ASP A 219 -0.93 -2.31 -14.82
N VAL A 220 -2.15 -2.86 -14.70
CA VAL A 220 -3.09 -2.52 -13.61
C VAL A 220 -2.62 -3.05 -12.25
N TYR A 221 -1.82 -4.11 -12.21
CA TYR A 221 -1.43 -4.79 -10.96
C TYR A 221 0.06 -4.70 -10.64
N LEU A 222 0.81 -3.92 -11.43
CA LEU A 222 2.24 -3.72 -11.26
C LEU A 222 2.49 -2.33 -10.68
N PHE A 223 3.23 -2.26 -9.57
CA PHE A 223 3.69 -1.02 -8.99
C PHE A 223 5.21 -0.99 -8.91
N ASP A 224 5.83 -0.03 -9.60
CA ASP A 224 7.28 0.15 -9.56
C ASP A 224 7.69 0.76 -8.20
N LEU A 225 8.72 0.18 -7.57
CA LEU A 225 9.32 0.67 -6.32
C LEU A 225 10.43 1.68 -6.64
N ASP A 226 10.07 2.74 -7.35
CA ASP A 226 11.01 3.70 -7.96
C ASP A 226 11.31 4.93 -7.08
N LYS A 227 10.64 5.09 -5.92
CA LYS A 227 10.76 6.32 -5.10
C LYS A 227 12.18 6.70 -4.72
N PHE A 228 13.07 5.72 -4.57
CA PHE A 228 14.48 5.91 -4.21
C PHE A 228 15.44 5.53 -5.35
N HIS A 229 14.91 5.33 -6.56
CA HIS A 229 15.75 5.06 -7.73
C HIS A 229 16.54 6.32 -8.08
N ASP A 230 17.87 6.21 -8.01
CA ASP A 230 18.78 7.25 -8.49
C ASP A 230 19.92 6.57 -9.24
N PRO A 231 19.99 6.71 -10.59
CA PRO A 231 21.09 6.16 -11.39
C PRO A 231 22.48 6.61 -10.95
N ARG A 232 22.60 7.68 -10.16
CA ARG A 232 23.86 8.21 -9.62
C ARG A 232 24.16 7.70 -8.21
N SER A 233 23.27 6.92 -7.60
CA SER A 233 23.49 6.35 -6.28
C SER A 233 24.68 5.40 -6.27
N LEU A 234 25.50 5.50 -5.22
CA LEU A 234 26.59 4.55 -4.98
C LEU A 234 26.08 3.18 -4.51
N ASP A 235 24.83 3.09 -4.05
CA ASP A 235 24.19 1.84 -3.72
C ASP A 235 23.67 1.16 -5.00
N PRO A 236 24.18 -0.02 -5.38
CA PRO A 236 23.72 -0.75 -6.57
C PRO A 236 22.23 -1.06 -6.53
N ARG A 237 21.62 -1.17 -5.33
CA ARG A 237 20.20 -1.47 -5.15
C ARG A 237 19.30 -0.28 -5.49
N LEU A 238 19.84 0.94 -5.43
CA LEU A 238 19.14 2.18 -5.73
C LEU A 238 19.45 2.70 -7.15
N SER A 239 20.62 2.35 -7.69
CA SER A 239 21.00 2.72 -9.07
C SER A 239 20.55 1.72 -10.14
N ALA A 240 20.32 0.45 -9.78
CA ALA A 240 19.71 -0.53 -10.67
C ALA A 240 18.23 -0.19 -10.97
N ARG A 241 17.67 -0.86 -11.99
CA ARG A 241 16.22 -0.76 -12.27
C ARG A 241 15.43 -1.17 -11.02
N PRO A 242 14.40 -0.40 -10.63
CA PRO A 242 13.63 -0.66 -9.43
C PRO A 242 12.92 -2.02 -9.50
N TYR A 243 12.68 -2.61 -8.34
CA TYR A 243 11.79 -3.76 -8.22
C TYR A 243 10.34 -3.37 -8.45
N VAL A 244 9.49 -4.36 -8.68
CA VAL A 244 8.07 -4.18 -8.99
C VAL A 244 7.25 -5.04 -8.04
N VAL A 245 6.19 -4.48 -7.46
CA VAL A 245 5.19 -5.24 -6.72
C VAL A 245 4.14 -5.74 -7.71
N ASP A 246 4.02 -7.05 -7.86
CA ASP A 246 3.01 -7.73 -8.67
C ASP A 246 1.89 -8.28 -7.79
N GLY A 247 0.72 -7.63 -7.87
CA GLY A 247 -0.49 -8.04 -7.15
C GLY A 247 -1.39 -9.01 -7.92
N GLU A 248 -1.02 -9.47 -9.12
CA GLU A 248 -1.95 -10.15 -10.04
C GLU A 248 -2.57 -11.41 -9.42
N PHE A 249 -1.73 -12.33 -8.92
CA PHE A 249 -2.19 -13.63 -8.38
C PHE A 249 -2.19 -13.70 -6.86
N MET A 250 -1.51 -12.78 -6.18
CA MET A 250 -1.50 -12.74 -4.72
C MET A 250 -1.36 -11.32 -4.19
N SER A 251 -2.24 -10.90 -3.29
CA SER A 251 -2.25 -9.54 -2.74
C SER A 251 -3.14 -9.42 -1.50
N GLY A 252 -3.20 -8.23 -0.93
CA GLY A 252 -4.19 -7.83 0.07
C GLY A 252 -5.50 -7.32 -0.56
N PRO A 253 -6.42 -6.78 0.26
CA PRO A 253 -7.67 -6.19 -0.25
C PRO A 253 -7.43 -4.97 -1.15
N THR A 254 -6.29 -4.30 -1.01
CA THR A 254 -5.92 -3.06 -1.72
C THR A 254 -5.77 -3.23 -3.22
N ARG A 255 -5.51 -4.45 -3.72
CA ARG A 255 -5.54 -4.79 -5.16
C ARG A 255 -6.84 -4.39 -5.84
N PHE A 256 -7.96 -4.47 -5.11
CA PHE A 256 -9.30 -4.21 -5.65
C PHE A 256 -9.72 -2.74 -5.54
N ILE A 257 -8.85 -1.84 -5.07
CA ILE A 257 -9.16 -0.41 -5.01
C ILE A 257 -9.10 0.16 -6.43
N ASN A 258 -10.19 0.78 -6.87
CA ASN A 258 -10.30 1.31 -8.23
C ASN A 258 -9.61 2.67 -8.40
N HIS A 259 -9.33 3.00 -9.66
CA HIS A 259 -8.85 4.31 -10.06
C HIS A 259 -9.92 5.41 -9.91
N SER A 260 -9.50 6.61 -9.50
CA SER A 260 -10.26 7.85 -9.68
C SER A 260 -9.35 9.04 -9.98
N CYS A 261 -9.79 9.92 -10.89
CA CYS A 261 -9.11 11.20 -11.15
C CYS A 261 -9.40 12.27 -10.06
N ASP A 262 -10.32 11.98 -9.12
CA ASP A 262 -10.50 12.76 -7.88
C ASP A 262 -10.53 11.79 -6.68
N PRO A 263 -9.38 11.15 -6.38
CA PRO A 263 -9.31 10.04 -5.45
C PRO A 263 -9.50 10.48 -4.00
N ASN A 264 -9.85 9.54 -3.12
CA ASN A 264 -9.90 9.75 -1.68
C ASN A 264 -8.73 9.13 -0.91
N MET A 265 -7.89 8.38 -1.61
CA MET A 265 -6.67 7.76 -1.09
C MET A 265 -5.46 8.20 -1.92
N ARG A 266 -4.28 8.12 -1.31
CA ARG A 266 -2.98 8.28 -1.98
C ARG A 266 -1.98 7.25 -1.42
N ILE A 267 -1.07 6.79 -2.28
CA ILE A 267 0.03 5.89 -1.91
C ILE A 267 1.22 6.74 -1.43
N TYR A 268 1.84 6.33 -0.33
CA TYR A 268 3.07 6.91 0.20
C TYR A 268 4.11 5.82 0.33
N ALA A 269 5.34 6.11 -0.09
CA ALA A 269 6.47 5.23 0.18
C ALA A 269 6.78 5.27 1.68
N ARG A 270 6.75 4.11 2.34
CA ARG A 270 7.13 3.96 3.73
C ARG A 270 8.40 3.13 3.85
N VAL A 271 9.38 3.67 4.55
CA VAL A 271 10.66 3.01 4.85
C VAL A 271 10.69 2.70 6.34
N GLY A 272 10.85 1.42 6.66
CA GLY A 272 11.18 0.98 8.02
C GLY A 272 12.70 1.02 8.21
N ASP A 273 13.39 0.02 7.65
CA ASP A 273 14.85 -0.03 7.65
C ASP A 273 15.42 0.81 6.51
N HIS A 274 16.31 1.75 6.83
CA HIS A 274 16.99 2.59 5.81
C HIS A 274 17.85 1.76 4.86
N ALA A 275 18.25 0.55 5.27
CA ALA A 275 18.97 -0.37 4.41
C ALA A 275 18.08 -0.98 3.31
N ASP A 276 16.75 -0.96 3.47
CA ASP A 276 15.75 -1.57 2.58
C ASP A 276 14.90 -0.53 1.82
N LYS A 277 15.46 0.66 1.53
CA LYS A 277 14.77 1.69 0.72
C LYS A 277 14.32 1.19 -0.66
N HIS A 278 15.08 0.27 -1.26
CA HIS A 278 14.73 -0.38 -2.54
C HIS A 278 13.54 -1.36 -2.44
N LEU A 279 13.11 -1.68 -1.21
CA LEU A 279 11.97 -2.55 -0.88
C LEU A 279 10.93 -1.81 -0.01
N HIS A 280 10.82 -0.49 -0.17
CA HIS A 280 9.89 0.31 0.62
C HIS A 280 8.43 -0.16 0.45
N ASP A 281 7.65 0.01 1.52
CA ASP A 281 6.22 -0.32 1.53
C ASP A 281 5.43 0.73 0.73
N LEU A 282 4.37 0.29 0.05
CA LEU A 282 3.38 1.15 -0.58
C LEU A 282 2.19 1.33 0.37
N ALA A 283 2.17 2.40 1.16
CA ALA A 283 1.16 2.62 2.19
C ALA A 283 0.02 3.52 1.71
N LEU A 284 -1.23 3.06 1.78
CA LEU A 284 -2.40 3.85 1.40
C LEU A 284 -2.93 4.67 2.58
N PHE A 285 -2.97 5.99 2.41
CA PHE A 285 -3.54 6.93 3.37
C PHE A 285 -4.71 7.71 2.77
N ALA A 286 -5.71 8.01 3.61
CA ALA A 286 -6.84 8.84 3.22
C ALA A 286 -6.41 10.30 3.07
N ILE A 287 -6.70 10.92 1.93
CA ILE A 287 -6.42 12.34 1.68
C ILE A 287 -7.64 13.23 1.90
N LYS A 288 -8.81 12.66 2.15
CA LYS A 288 -10.02 13.37 2.59
C LYS A 288 -10.79 12.50 3.60
N ASP A 289 -11.73 13.08 4.32
CA ASP A 289 -12.65 12.29 5.14
C ASP A 289 -13.50 11.41 4.20
N VAL A 290 -13.59 10.12 4.50
CA VAL A 290 -14.30 9.11 3.70
C VAL A 290 -15.43 8.52 4.55
N PRO A 291 -16.70 8.88 4.26
CA PRO A 291 -17.84 8.29 4.95
C PRO A 291 -17.93 6.79 4.73
N ARG A 292 -18.45 6.05 5.71
CA ARG A 292 -18.71 4.61 5.58
C ARG A 292 -19.49 4.29 4.32
N GLY A 293 -19.16 3.18 3.69
CA GLY A 293 -19.79 2.72 2.46
C GLY A 293 -19.35 3.45 1.18
N THR A 294 -18.53 4.50 1.29
CA THR A 294 -17.92 5.16 0.13
C THR A 294 -16.84 4.27 -0.48
N GLU A 295 -16.81 4.16 -1.81
CA GLU A 295 -15.76 3.46 -2.54
C GLU A 295 -14.40 4.12 -2.29
N LEU A 296 -13.40 3.33 -1.92
CA LEU A 296 -12.01 3.75 -1.83
C LEU A 296 -11.44 3.80 -3.24
N THR A 297 -10.71 4.86 -3.55
CA THR A 297 -10.09 5.08 -4.86
C THR A 297 -8.77 5.84 -4.71
N PHE A 298 -7.79 5.52 -5.56
CA PHE A 298 -6.53 6.27 -5.67
C PHE A 298 -6.23 6.58 -7.15
N ASP A 299 -5.29 7.49 -7.40
CA ASP A 299 -4.83 7.77 -8.75
C ASP A 299 -3.77 6.75 -9.16
N TYR A 300 -3.95 6.05 -10.28
CA TYR A 300 -3.03 5.00 -10.71
C TYR A 300 -1.72 5.56 -11.26
N THR A 301 -1.74 6.80 -11.76
CA THR A 301 -0.56 7.47 -12.31
C THR A 301 0.04 8.48 -11.34
N ASN A 302 -0.54 8.64 -10.13
CA ASN A 302 -0.18 9.70 -9.18
C ASN A 302 -0.07 11.11 -9.82
N GLY A 303 -0.89 11.40 -10.83
CA GLY A 303 -0.87 12.69 -11.51
C GLY A 303 0.30 12.89 -12.48
N VAL A 304 1.13 11.88 -12.74
CA VAL A 304 2.02 11.87 -13.90
C VAL A 304 1.13 11.81 -15.13
N GLU A 305 1.05 12.93 -15.83
CA GLU A 305 0.57 12.99 -17.21
C GLU A 305 1.79 12.66 -18.07
N ASP A 306 1.68 11.69 -18.98
CA ASP A 306 2.76 11.45 -19.95
C ASP A 306 3.10 12.78 -20.65
N GLU A 307 4.27 13.35 -20.33
CA GLU A 307 4.75 14.62 -20.90
C GLU A 307 4.93 14.55 -22.42
N ASP A 308 5.00 13.32 -22.95
CA ASP A 308 4.79 13.06 -24.36
C ASP A 308 3.29 13.16 -24.67
N GLY A 309 2.86 14.40 -24.92
CA GLY A 309 1.67 14.73 -25.70
C GLY A 309 1.72 14.21 -27.13
N ASP A 310 2.29 13.03 -27.35
CA ASP A 310 2.11 12.30 -28.58
C ASP A 310 0.64 11.92 -28.64
N LYS A 311 -0.02 12.40 -29.69
CA LYS A 311 -1.33 11.90 -30.12
C LYS A 311 -1.12 10.50 -30.74
N GLY A 312 -0.32 9.67 -30.07
CA GLY A 312 0.01 8.31 -30.39
C GLY A 312 -1.24 7.45 -30.27
N ASP A 313 -1.19 6.32 -30.94
CA ASP A 313 -2.33 5.44 -31.21
C ASP A 313 -3.13 5.11 -29.93
N ARG A 314 -4.33 5.71 -29.78
CA ARG A 314 -5.27 5.40 -28.68
C ARG A 314 -5.78 3.95 -28.70
N ARG A 315 -5.29 3.11 -29.61
CA ARG A 315 -5.58 1.67 -29.68
C ARG A 315 -4.89 0.95 -28.52
N GLY A 316 -5.61 0.88 -27.41
CA GLY A 316 -5.26 0.04 -26.27
C GLY A 316 -5.33 0.71 -24.91
N MET A 317 -5.62 2.02 -24.87
CA MET A 317 -5.88 2.71 -23.62
C MET A 317 -7.22 2.26 -23.03
N THR A 318 -7.26 2.00 -21.73
CA THR A 318 -8.50 1.62 -21.03
C THR A 318 -9.26 2.87 -20.62
N ARG A 319 -10.54 2.96 -21.00
CA ARG A 319 -11.41 4.10 -20.65
C ARG A 319 -11.59 4.22 -19.15
N CYS A 320 -11.53 5.45 -18.64
CA CYS A 320 -11.80 5.75 -17.25
C CYS A 320 -13.31 5.91 -17.00
N TYR A 321 -13.83 5.17 -16.02
CA TYR A 321 -15.23 5.21 -15.58
C TYR A 321 -15.36 5.73 -14.14
N CYS A 322 -14.45 6.59 -13.67
CA CYS A 322 -14.48 7.07 -12.28
C CYS A 322 -15.66 8.00 -11.94
N GLY A 323 -16.34 8.56 -12.95
CA GLY A 323 -17.47 9.47 -12.77
C GLY A 323 -17.12 10.87 -12.25
N SER A 324 -15.83 11.16 -12.04
CA SER A 324 -15.37 12.49 -11.61
C SER A 324 -15.58 13.55 -12.71
N LYS A 325 -15.93 14.78 -12.30
CA LYS A 325 -15.95 15.94 -13.21
C LYS A 325 -14.56 16.33 -13.73
N LYS A 326 -13.50 15.91 -13.03
CA LYS A 326 -12.09 16.12 -13.38
C LYS A 326 -11.49 14.90 -14.09
N CYS A 327 -12.32 14.06 -14.71
CA CYS A 327 -11.85 12.83 -15.35
C CYS A 327 -10.92 13.11 -16.54
N ARG A 328 -9.75 12.45 -16.57
CA ARG A 328 -8.78 12.50 -17.68
C ARG A 328 -9.20 11.66 -18.90
N GLY A 329 -10.22 10.81 -18.73
CA GLY A 329 -10.83 10.00 -19.79
C GLY A 329 -10.24 8.59 -19.96
N TRP A 330 -9.00 8.38 -19.53
CA TRP A 330 -8.27 7.11 -19.61
C TRP A 330 -7.61 6.78 -18.28
N LEU A 331 -7.33 5.49 -18.02
CA LEU A 331 -6.75 5.03 -16.74
C LEU A 331 -5.25 5.26 -16.62
N PHE A 332 -4.54 5.11 -17.73
CA PHE A 332 -3.10 5.29 -17.89
C PHE A 332 -2.91 6.32 -19.00
#